data_AF-A0A2I1HNJ9-F1
#
_entry.id   AF-A0A2I1HNJ9-F1
#
_cell.length_a   1.000
_cell.length_b   1.000
_cell.length_c   1.000
_cell.angle_alpha   90.00
_cell.angle_beta   90.00
_cell.angle_gamma   90.00
#
_symmetry.space_group_name_H-M   'P 1'
#
loop_
_entity.id
_entity.type
_entity.pdbx_description
1 polymer ?
#
loop_
_entity_poly.entity_id
_entity_poly.type
_entity_poly.pdbx_seq_one_letter_code
_entity_poly.pdbx_strand_id
1 'polypeptide(L)'
;MQHWAIKDNNQSGDNGAIVIQRCNGCTLNDKRINKESNSCYFNRDRLDLTCINRISSCQNTLNTKVIKDIIETRNHQERQYIPEWIPSSIQTHDYDTALIQNTLSNRESVSQHIALLHQLRLLFSPSDMINIYTDGSMTTRFNVNLNTFTKHMGTGWVILNDEEEVILECSSSITEWPSSTRAELEAILSAILVLQTGQRVNILTDSQAAIDSINHTRINLTNGKNKIRVWCNTNNYSIISSIINLIDSKHLELKLIKVKGHSGIKGNEEADRVAKNIMERLTCITIKDSQQKDLKYDLYWDGNRVDRHIRKFIDNICEAALEAAWSFNRVNRTIFQDTTHIIEEKVTWALFKKNTGLNCTMSSINNNFIKHLKLTNNLLPTLEIMKERRYDLYGDVKCRMCLEENEDDDHLIYCQQLRDKWLMVANNTIHKCDQMLKDLLSQEKHLQLNQEDTQRLILWNRNFFIHITCSNQELPIPFIHLMLRNFFPKERYRKLKSIVKSEKATLTITTLFLEIFINEFYRIIWQPRCNLVTEWEHTKGIKKKDLKKKIPANQRITYERTPTQQVEGNTYDLKGRRILKHNEQWSIALEKTRQYVNQFIREGNRVIWKAYNNIKTYKYRYSSFSFV
;
A
#
# COMPACT_ATOMS: atom_id res chain seq x y z
N MET A 1 13.71 -2.69 -51.09
CA MET A 1 12.34 -2.15 -51.04
C MET A 1 11.40 -3.28 -51.36
N GLN A 2 10.37 -3.50 -50.55
CA GLN A 2 9.31 -4.48 -50.82
C GLN A 2 8.11 -3.69 -51.33
N HIS A 3 7.56 -4.06 -52.47
CA HIS A 3 6.41 -3.37 -53.07
C HIS A 3 5.12 -4.11 -52.71
N TRP A 4 4.13 -3.35 -52.26
CA TRP A 4 2.80 -3.83 -51.82
C TRP A 4 1.73 -3.08 -52.61
N ALA A 5 0.71 -3.79 -53.06
CA ALA A 5 -0.41 -3.23 -53.83
C ALA A 5 -1.73 -3.56 -53.11
N ILE A 6 -2.70 -2.65 -53.22
CA ILE A 6 -4.07 -2.91 -52.77
C ILE A 6 -4.65 -4.02 -53.66
N LYS A 7 -5.35 -4.99 -53.06
CA LYS A 7 -5.97 -6.08 -53.82
C LYS A 7 -7.21 -5.54 -54.54
N ASP A 8 -7.15 -5.40 -55.87
CA ASP A 8 -8.21 -4.81 -56.74
C ASP A 8 -9.55 -5.55 -56.81
N ASN A 9 -9.76 -6.59 -55.99
CA ASN A 9 -11.08 -7.23 -55.92
C ASN A 9 -11.90 -6.58 -54.80
N ASN A 10 -13.02 -5.97 -55.18
CA ASN A 10 -14.13 -5.46 -54.36
C ASN A 10 -14.72 -6.49 -53.37
N GLN A 11 -13.91 -7.03 -52.49
CA GLN A 11 -14.33 -7.64 -51.25
C GLN A 11 -13.74 -6.78 -50.14
N SER A 12 -14.32 -5.59 -49.98
CA SER A 12 -14.51 -5.08 -48.62
C SER A 12 -15.23 -6.19 -47.87
N GLY A 13 -14.50 -7.04 -47.15
CA GLY A 13 -15.13 -7.76 -46.05
C GLY A 13 -15.81 -6.69 -45.18
N ASP A 14 -16.99 -6.98 -44.65
CA ASP A 14 -17.96 -6.06 -44.01
C ASP A 14 -17.39 -5.03 -43.00
N ASN A 15 -16.09 -5.07 -42.70
CA ASN A 15 -15.36 -4.20 -41.77
C ASN A 15 -14.50 -3.09 -42.43
N GLY A 16 -14.56 -2.87 -43.75
CA GLY A 16 -13.83 -1.76 -44.41
C GLY A 16 -12.29 -1.86 -44.36
N ALA A 17 -11.74 -3.02 -44.03
CA ALA A 17 -10.30 -3.24 -43.96
C ALA A 17 -9.68 -3.33 -45.36
N ILE A 18 -8.63 -2.52 -45.62
CA ILE A 18 -7.88 -2.57 -46.88
C ILE A 18 -6.92 -3.76 -46.81
N VAL A 19 -7.00 -4.66 -47.79
CA VAL A 19 -6.07 -5.79 -47.91
C VAL A 19 -4.97 -5.41 -48.89
N ILE A 20 -3.74 -5.25 -48.39
CA ILE A 20 -2.55 -5.08 -49.23
C ILE A 20 -1.86 -6.42 -49.43
N GLN A 21 -1.55 -6.76 -50.69
CA GLN A 21 -0.83 -7.97 -51.06
C GLN A 21 0.53 -7.61 -51.65
N ARG A 22 1.48 -8.52 -51.56
CA ARG A 22 2.80 -8.32 -52.19
C ARG A 22 2.62 -8.15 -53.69
N CYS A 23 3.24 -7.13 -54.27
CA CYS A 23 3.14 -6.89 -55.71
C CYS A 23 3.86 -8.04 -56.45
N ASN A 24 3.12 -8.78 -57.29
CA ASN A 24 3.62 -9.95 -58.01
C ASN A 24 4.49 -9.60 -59.25
N GLY A 25 4.75 -8.32 -59.54
CA GLY A 25 5.63 -7.96 -60.65
C GLY A 25 5.46 -6.53 -61.17
N CYS A 26 5.80 -5.51 -60.37
CA CYS A 26 6.02 -4.17 -60.96
C CYS A 26 7.39 -4.12 -61.65
N THR A 27 7.49 -3.36 -62.72
CA THR A 27 8.71 -3.11 -63.54
C THR A 27 9.87 -2.43 -62.77
N LEU A 28 9.69 -2.15 -61.47
CA LEU A 28 10.64 -1.49 -60.58
C LEU A 28 11.48 -2.45 -59.72
N ASN A 29 11.51 -3.75 -60.06
CA ASN A 29 12.53 -4.65 -59.51
C ASN A 29 13.92 -4.39 -60.12
N ASP A 30 14.03 -3.50 -61.12
CA ASP A 30 15.29 -3.02 -61.66
C ASP A 30 15.66 -1.64 -61.08
N LYS A 31 16.88 -1.51 -60.55
CA LYS A 31 17.35 -0.35 -59.76
C LYS A 31 17.61 0.91 -60.59
N ARG A 32 17.28 0.93 -61.90
CA ARG A 32 17.77 1.93 -62.87
C ARG A 32 16.72 2.86 -63.48
N ILE A 33 15.44 2.80 -63.09
CA ILE A 33 14.38 3.56 -63.79
C ILE A 33 13.76 4.66 -62.90
N ASN A 34 13.47 5.78 -63.57
CA ASN A 34 13.13 7.11 -63.06
C ASN A 34 11.81 7.17 -62.26
N LYS A 35 11.75 8.10 -61.30
CA LYS A 35 10.81 8.16 -60.15
C LYS A 35 9.41 8.74 -60.39
N GLU A 36 8.96 8.96 -61.63
CA GLU A 36 7.87 9.94 -61.85
C GLU A 36 6.47 9.40 -62.20
N SER A 37 6.19 8.08 -62.18
CA SER A 37 4.89 7.63 -62.72
C SER A 37 4.19 6.40 -62.12
N ASN A 38 4.49 5.92 -60.91
CA ASN A 38 3.91 4.65 -60.45
C ASN A 38 3.07 4.72 -59.16
N SER A 39 1.86 4.16 -59.23
CA SER A 39 0.82 4.04 -58.19
C SER A 39 1.15 3.11 -57.00
N CYS A 40 2.39 2.65 -56.89
CA CYS A 40 2.84 1.63 -55.91
C CYS A 40 3.87 2.16 -54.90
N TYR A 41 3.99 3.48 -54.74
CA TYR A 41 4.80 4.12 -53.71
C TYR A 41 3.94 4.68 -52.58
N PHE A 42 4.22 4.25 -51.36
CA PHE A 42 3.83 4.99 -50.14
C PHE A 42 5.03 5.85 -49.73
N ASN A 43 5.08 7.10 -50.19
CA ASN A 43 5.99 8.09 -49.64
C ASN A 43 5.38 8.67 -48.37
N ARG A 44 6.03 8.44 -47.22
CA ARG A 44 5.79 9.22 -45.99
C ARG A 44 7.06 9.98 -45.65
N ASP A 45 6.88 11.19 -45.12
CA ASP A 45 8.01 12.00 -44.68
C ASP A 45 8.77 11.24 -43.58
N ARG A 46 10.11 11.37 -43.57
CA ARG A 46 10.95 10.73 -42.56
C ARG A 46 10.59 11.19 -41.15
N LEU A 47 10.02 12.39 -41.02
CA LEU A 47 9.52 12.95 -39.77
C LEU A 47 8.27 12.22 -39.23
N ASP A 48 7.49 11.57 -40.10
CA ASP A 48 6.28 10.83 -39.75
C ASP A 48 6.56 9.36 -39.35
N LEU A 49 7.81 8.91 -39.50
CA LEU A 49 8.25 7.58 -39.13
C LEU A 49 8.79 7.58 -37.70
N THR A 50 8.01 7.05 -36.76
CA THR A 50 8.50 6.77 -35.40
C THR A 50 9.48 5.60 -35.44
N CYS A 51 10.78 5.92 -35.41
CA CYS A 51 11.83 4.92 -35.31
C CYS A 51 11.76 4.20 -33.95
N ILE A 52 11.52 2.89 -33.96
CA ILE A 52 11.69 2.05 -32.77
C ILE A 52 13.19 1.97 -32.51
N ASN A 53 13.67 2.72 -31.51
CA ASN A 53 15.06 2.69 -31.09
C ASN A 53 15.47 1.27 -30.70
N ARG A 54 16.45 0.69 -31.41
CA ARG A 54 17.13 -0.54 -30.98
C ARG A 54 17.83 -0.26 -29.65
N ILE A 55 17.40 -0.92 -28.58
CA ILE A 55 18.06 -0.83 -27.28
C ILE A 55 19.21 -1.83 -27.25
N SER A 56 20.44 -1.32 -27.21
CA SER A 56 21.63 -2.10 -26.89
C SER A 56 21.80 -2.21 -25.37
N SER A 57 21.79 -3.46 -24.89
CA SER A 57 22.41 -3.97 -23.65
C SER A 57 22.15 -3.25 -22.33
N CYS A 58 21.37 -3.89 -21.43
CA CYS A 58 21.44 -3.62 -20.00
C CYS A 58 22.38 -4.66 -19.36
N GLN A 59 23.43 -4.24 -18.67
CA GLN A 59 24.36 -5.13 -17.95
C GLN A 59 23.72 -5.64 -16.65
N ASN A 60 23.57 -6.95 -16.52
CA ASN A 60 23.11 -7.62 -15.31
C ASN A 60 24.18 -7.54 -14.20
N THR A 61 23.99 -6.74 -13.16
CA THR A 61 24.83 -6.76 -11.95
C THR A 61 24.07 -7.34 -10.75
N LEU A 62 24.80 -8.06 -9.88
CA LEU A 62 24.29 -8.92 -8.80
C LEU A 62 23.36 -8.20 -7.80
N ASN A 63 23.51 -6.89 -7.60
CA ASN A 63 22.70 -6.10 -6.66
C ASN A 63 21.24 -5.91 -7.09
N THR A 64 20.88 -6.27 -8.33
CA THR A 64 19.49 -6.21 -8.82
C THR A 64 18.65 -7.47 -8.54
N LYS A 65 19.25 -8.55 -7.99
CA LYS A 65 18.55 -9.83 -7.77
C LYS A 65 17.47 -9.78 -6.68
N VAL A 66 17.72 -9.12 -5.55
CA VAL A 66 16.80 -9.19 -4.39
C VAL A 66 15.47 -8.46 -4.63
N ILE A 67 15.43 -7.46 -5.51
CA ILE A 67 14.19 -6.77 -5.92
C ILE A 67 13.53 -7.46 -7.14
N LYS A 68 14.32 -8.14 -7.98
CA LYS A 68 13.81 -8.90 -9.14
C LYS A 68 12.93 -10.10 -8.75
N ASP A 69 13.14 -10.69 -7.57
CA ASP A 69 12.36 -11.84 -7.13
C ASP A 69 10.97 -11.44 -6.57
N ILE A 70 10.79 -10.16 -6.18
CA ILE A 70 9.52 -9.62 -5.66
C ILE A 70 8.71 -8.93 -6.76
N ILE A 71 9.39 -8.37 -7.76
CA ILE A 71 8.79 -7.69 -8.90
C ILE A 71 9.14 -8.52 -10.13
N GLU A 72 8.15 -9.22 -10.69
CA GLU A 72 8.31 -9.84 -12.01
C GLU A 72 8.53 -8.71 -13.03
N THR A 73 9.78 -8.35 -13.28
CA THR A 73 10.16 -7.89 -14.62
C THR A 73 9.99 -9.12 -15.50
N ARG A 74 8.82 -9.32 -16.09
CA ARG A 74 8.74 -10.22 -17.22
C ARG A 74 9.76 -9.71 -18.22
N ASN A 75 10.83 -10.47 -18.42
CA ASN A 75 11.58 -10.37 -19.64
C ASN A 75 10.51 -10.53 -20.73
N HIS A 76 10.26 -9.46 -21.48
CA HIS A 76 9.61 -9.59 -22.78
C HIS A 76 10.25 -10.81 -23.45
N GLN A 77 9.40 -11.68 -24.01
CA GLN A 77 9.84 -12.88 -24.72
C GLN A 77 11.19 -12.61 -25.37
N GLU A 78 12.22 -13.32 -24.90
CA GLU A 78 13.51 -13.36 -25.58
C GLU A 78 13.19 -13.44 -27.07
N ARG A 79 13.70 -12.46 -27.83
CA ARG A 79 13.47 -12.26 -29.27
C ARG A 79 12.90 -13.54 -29.85
N GLN A 80 11.57 -13.63 -29.97
CA GLN A 80 11.02 -14.69 -30.77
C GLN A 80 11.72 -14.50 -32.11
N TYR A 81 12.52 -15.49 -32.49
CA TYR A 81 13.00 -15.62 -33.84
C TYR A 81 11.71 -15.76 -34.64
N ILE A 82 11.16 -14.62 -35.09
CA ILE A 82 10.07 -14.59 -36.04
C ILE A 82 10.72 -15.26 -37.25
N PRO A 83 10.39 -16.52 -37.58
CA PRO A 83 10.75 -17.02 -38.90
C PRO A 83 10.18 -15.98 -39.85
N GLU A 84 10.91 -15.55 -40.87
CA GLU A 84 10.39 -14.64 -41.91
C GLU A 84 9.22 -15.32 -42.65
N TRP A 85 8.11 -15.56 -41.97
CA TRP A 85 6.84 -15.89 -42.54
C TRP A 85 6.24 -14.55 -42.92
N ILE A 86 6.72 -14.04 -44.04
CA ILE A 86 6.21 -12.83 -44.65
C ILE A 86 4.78 -13.16 -45.10
N PRO A 87 3.74 -12.54 -44.50
CA PRO A 87 2.37 -12.81 -44.89
C PRO A 87 2.17 -12.44 -46.36
N SER A 88 1.46 -13.26 -47.12
CA SER A 88 1.10 -12.97 -48.52
C SER A 88 0.17 -11.76 -48.65
N SER A 89 -0.54 -11.42 -47.56
CA SER A 89 -1.41 -10.25 -47.45
C SER A 89 -1.41 -9.68 -46.02
N ILE A 90 -1.49 -8.35 -45.91
CA ILE A 90 -1.65 -7.62 -44.64
C ILE A 90 -3.01 -6.92 -44.68
N GLN A 91 -3.83 -7.10 -43.64
CA GLN A 91 -5.05 -6.31 -43.44
C GLN A 91 -4.71 -5.05 -42.66
N THR A 92 -4.98 -3.89 -43.26
CA THR A 92 -4.88 -2.59 -42.59
C THR A 92 -6.28 -2.12 -42.25
N HIS A 93 -6.58 -2.05 -40.95
CA HIS A 93 -7.81 -1.44 -40.43
C HIS A 93 -7.77 0.08 -40.58
N ASP A 94 -8.93 0.74 -40.52
CA ASP A 94 -8.95 2.20 -40.43
C ASP A 94 -8.18 2.68 -39.19
N TYR A 95 -7.61 3.88 -39.29
CA TYR A 95 -6.65 4.38 -38.30
C TYR A 95 -7.24 4.46 -36.89
N ASP A 96 -8.49 4.90 -36.75
CA ASP A 96 -9.15 4.98 -35.44
C ASP A 96 -9.41 3.59 -34.86
N THR A 97 -9.88 2.62 -35.68
CA THR A 97 -10.02 1.22 -35.26
C THR A 97 -8.69 0.61 -34.83
N ALA A 98 -7.61 0.89 -35.55
CA ALA A 98 -6.28 0.42 -35.18
C ALA A 98 -5.84 0.98 -33.81
N LEU A 99 -6.16 2.24 -33.51
CA LEU A 99 -5.88 2.83 -32.19
C LEU A 99 -6.68 2.17 -31.07
N ILE A 100 -7.96 1.83 -31.30
CA ILE A 100 -8.77 1.08 -30.33
C ILE A 100 -8.14 -0.31 -30.08
N GLN A 101 -7.82 -1.04 -31.15
CA GLN A 101 -7.19 -2.36 -31.08
C GLN A 101 -5.83 -2.33 -30.37
N ASN A 102 -5.07 -1.25 -30.51
CA ASN A 102 -3.76 -1.10 -29.87
C ASN A 102 -3.86 -0.66 -28.40
N THR A 103 -4.96 -0.02 -28.00
CA THR A 103 -5.17 0.46 -26.63
C THR A 103 -5.82 -0.59 -25.74
N LEU A 104 -6.78 -1.37 -26.27
CA LEU A 104 -7.60 -2.31 -25.49
C LEU A 104 -7.15 -3.77 -25.67
N SER A 105 -7.15 -4.53 -24.56
CA SER A 105 -6.77 -5.95 -24.53
C SER A 105 -7.96 -6.89 -24.70
N ASN A 106 -9.11 -6.55 -24.12
CA ASN A 106 -10.29 -7.40 -24.11
C ASN A 106 -11.03 -7.32 -25.47
N ARG A 107 -11.30 -8.46 -26.11
CA ARG A 107 -12.00 -8.53 -27.40
C ARG A 107 -13.40 -7.93 -27.33
N GLU A 108 -14.14 -8.14 -26.25
CA GLU A 108 -15.48 -7.55 -26.09
C GLU A 108 -15.40 -6.02 -26.03
N SER A 109 -14.40 -5.49 -25.31
CA SER A 109 -14.16 -4.04 -25.24
C SER A 109 -13.80 -3.45 -26.60
N VAL A 110 -12.95 -4.14 -27.35
CA VAL A 110 -12.57 -3.73 -28.71
C VAL A 110 -13.80 -3.69 -29.62
N SER A 111 -14.60 -4.77 -29.65
CA SER A 111 -15.79 -4.84 -30.50
C SER A 111 -16.84 -3.78 -30.14
N GLN A 112 -17.10 -3.57 -28.84
CA GLN A 112 -18.03 -2.54 -28.38
C GLN A 112 -17.59 -1.14 -28.82
N HIS A 113 -16.31 -0.80 -28.62
CA HIS A 113 -15.82 0.55 -28.94
C HIS A 113 -15.72 0.78 -30.46
N ILE A 114 -15.44 -0.26 -31.26
CA ILE A 114 -15.49 -0.17 -32.73
C ILE A 114 -16.93 0.07 -33.19
N ALA A 115 -17.91 -0.65 -32.64
CA ALA A 115 -19.32 -0.43 -32.98
C ALA A 115 -19.78 1.00 -32.64
N LEU A 116 -19.40 1.51 -31.46
CA LEU A 116 -19.69 2.88 -31.04
C LEU A 116 -19.00 3.92 -31.92
N LEU A 117 -17.75 3.69 -32.34
CA LEU A 117 -17.05 4.55 -33.30
C LEU A 117 -17.80 4.61 -34.64
N HIS A 118 -18.29 3.48 -35.15
CA HIS A 118 -19.09 3.46 -36.38
C HIS A 118 -20.42 4.21 -36.22
N GLN A 119 -21.12 4.03 -35.10
CA GLN A 119 -22.35 4.80 -34.82
C GLN A 119 -22.07 6.29 -34.74
N LEU A 120 -20.99 6.70 -34.07
CA LEU A 120 -20.60 8.10 -33.96
C LEU A 120 -20.28 8.70 -35.33
N ARG A 121 -19.62 7.95 -36.23
CA ARG A 121 -19.37 8.34 -37.63
C ARG A 121 -20.63 8.54 -38.46
N LEU A 122 -21.72 7.83 -38.15
CA LEU A 122 -23.01 8.00 -38.82
C LEU A 122 -23.75 9.25 -38.32
N LEU A 123 -23.53 9.64 -37.08
CA LEU A 123 -24.24 10.75 -36.42
C LEU A 123 -23.51 12.09 -36.59
N PHE A 124 -22.17 12.09 -36.65
CA PHE A 124 -21.37 13.31 -36.57
C PHE A 124 -20.26 13.33 -37.62
N SER A 125 -20.03 14.52 -38.18
CA SER A 125 -18.85 14.84 -38.96
C SER A 125 -17.68 15.26 -38.05
N PRO A 126 -16.41 15.10 -38.48
CA PRO A 126 -15.26 15.53 -37.69
C PRO A 126 -15.24 17.03 -37.33
N SER A 127 -15.90 17.87 -38.14
CA SER A 127 -16.05 19.31 -37.90
C SER A 127 -17.01 19.65 -36.76
N ASP A 128 -17.89 18.72 -36.41
CA ASP A 128 -18.98 18.97 -35.46
C ASP A 128 -18.45 19.02 -34.04
N MET A 129 -19.04 19.89 -33.21
CA MET A 129 -18.73 19.98 -31.80
C MET A 129 -19.59 18.97 -31.03
N ILE A 130 -18.96 17.95 -30.45
CA ILE A 130 -19.66 16.93 -29.64
C ILE A 130 -19.53 17.27 -28.15
N ASN A 131 -20.64 17.26 -27.43
CA ASN A 131 -20.67 17.37 -25.97
C ASN A 131 -20.89 15.96 -25.36
N ILE A 132 -19.90 15.44 -24.64
CA ILE A 132 -19.96 14.12 -24.01
C ILE A 132 -19.97 14.29 -22.49
N TYR A 133 -20.97 13.73 -21.82
CA TYR A 133 -21.03 13.68 -20.37
C TYR A 133 -20.45 12.36 -19.88
N THR A 134 -19.56 12.40 -18.88
CA THR A 134 -18.86 11.22 -18.36
C THR A 134 -18.96 11.15 -16.84
N ASP A 135 -19.12 9.94 -16.30
CA ASP A 135 -19.16 9.68 -14.87
C ASP A 135 -18.55 8.30 -14.51
N GLY A 136 -18.06 8.18 -13.28
CA GLY A 136 -17.49 6.97 -12.71
C GLY A 136 -18.16 6.59 -11.38
N SER A 137 -18.76 5.39 -11.34
CA SER A 137 -19.35 4.86 -10.11
C SER A 137 -18.38 3.95 -9.36
N MET A 138 -18.46 3.92 -8.03
CA MET A 138 -17.72 2.97 -7.20
C MET A 138 -18.66 2.32 -6.18
N THR A 139 -18.92 1.02 -6.35
CA THR A 139 -19.79 0.24 -5.46
C THR A 139 -19.00 -0.83 -4.74
N THR A 140 -19.48 -1.23 -3.55
CA THR A 140 -18.91 -2.34 -2.80
C THR A 140 -19.89 -3.51 -2.87
N ARG A 141 -19.44 -4.66 -3.36
CA ARG A 141 -20.28 -5.88 -3.46
C ARG A 141 -19.63 -7.02 -2.69
N PHE A 142 -20.45 -7.89 -2.14
CA PHE A 142 -19.95 -9.11 -1.53
C PHE A 142 -19.64 -10.14 -2.62
N ASN A 143 -18.39 -10.58 -2.68
CA ASN A 143 -17.94 -11.61 -3.59
C ASN A 143 -18.07 -12.97 -2.90
N VAL A 144 -19.04 -13.78 -3.33
CA VAL A 144 -19.34 -15.08 -2.73
C VAL A 144 -18.15 -16.04 -2.84
N ASN A 145 -17.44 -16.04 -3.98
CA ASN A 145 -16.31 -16.95 -4.21
C ASN A 145 -15.11 -16.64 -3.32
N LEU A 146 -14.90 -15.36 -3.01
CA LEU A 146 -13.79 -14.92 -2.17
C LEU A 146 -14.19 -14.77 -0.69
N ASN A 147 -15.47 -14.83 -0.37
CA ASN A 147 -16.03 -14.53 0.95
C ASN A 147 -15.57 -13.15 1.49
N THR A 148 -15.36 -12.18 0.60
CA THR A 148 -14.95 -10.81 0.96
C THR A 148 -15.70 -9.76 0.14
N PHE A 149 -15.67 -8.51 0.59
CA PHE A 149 -16.24 -7.41 -0.17
C PHE A 149 -15.23 -6.88 -1.20
N THR A 150 -15.58 -6.92 -2.48
CA THR A 150 -14.80 -6.33 -3.57
C THR A 150 -15.38 -4.99 -3.99
N LYS A 151 -14.50 -4.07 -4.40
CA LYS A 151 -14.93 -2.82 -5.00
C LYS A 151 -15.06 -2.99 -6.49
N HIS A 152 -16.21 -2.61 -7.03
CA HIS A 152 -16.48 -2.55 -8.45
C HIS A 152 -16.51 -1.09 -8.88
N MET A 153 -15.87 -0.80 -10.02
CA MET A 153 -15.90 0.52 -10.63
C MET A 153 -16.63 0.42 -11.97
N GLY A 154 -17.80 1.04 -12.04
CA GLY A 154 -18.54 1.19 -13.30
C GLY A 154 -18.21 2.53 -13.92
N THR A 155 -18.23 2.59 -15.24
CA THR A 155 -17.90 3.78 -16.01
C THR A 155 -18.96 4.00 -17.06
N GLY A 156 -19.29 5.26 -17.28
CA GLY A 156 -20.41 5.63 -18.14
C GLY A 156 -20.15 6.93 -18.86
N TRP A 157 -20.55 6.99 -20.12
CA TRP A 157 -20.65 8.26 -20.83
C TRP A 157 -21.86 8.27 -21.76
N VAL A 158 -22.39 9.47 -21.99
CA VAL A 158 -23.56 9.71 -22.83
C VAL A 158 -23.37 10.94 -23.71
N ILE A 159 -24.04 10.92 -24.86
CA ILE A 159 -24.23 12.07 -25.74
C ILE A 159 -25.74 12.31 -25.83
N LEU A 160 -26.14 13.58 -25.71
CA LEU A 160 -27.53 14.00 -25.82
C LEU A 160 -27.76 14.74 -27.15
N ASN A 161 -28.98 14.66 -27.68
CA ASN A 161 -29.45 15.56 -28.73
C ASN A 161 -29.91 16.92 -28.15
N ASP A 162 -30.39 17.80 -29.03
CA ASP A 162 -30.91 19.13 -28.67
C ASP A 162 -32.19 19.08 -27.81
N GLU A 163 -32.91 17.95 -27.82
CA GLU A 163 -34.09 17.67 -26.98
C GLU A 163 -33.70 17.01 -25.63
N GLU A 164 -32.40 16.97 -25.34
CA GLU A 164 -31.77 16.32 -24.20
C GLU A 164 -32.06 14.81 -24.08
N GLU A 165 -32.35 14.12 -25.18
CA GLU A 165 -32.50 12.66 -25.24
C GLU A 165 -31.17 11.98 -25.54
N VAL A 166 -30.96 10.79 -24.95
CA VAL A 166 -29.72 10.02 -25.13
C VAL A 166 -29.67 9.44 -26.53
N ILE A 167 -28.71 9.90 -27.34
CA ILE A 167 -28.48 9.38 -28.70
C ILE A 167 -27.42 8.28 -28.73
N LEU A 168 -26.47 8.34 -27.80
CA LEU A 168 -25.38 7.37 -27.71
C LEU A 168 -24.95 7.26 -26.25
N GLU A 169 -24.84 6.03 -25.76
CA GLU A 169 -24.32 5.74 -24.43
C GLU A 169 -23.35 4.56 -24.45
N CYS A 170 -22.40 4.58 -23.53
CA CYS A 170 -21.53 3.44 -23.28
C CYS A 170 -21.44 3.21 -21.78
N SER A 171 -21.73 1.97 -21.37
CA SER A 171 -21.44 1.47 -20.03
C SER A 171 -20.30 0.47 -20.12
N SER A 172 -19.32 0.62 -19.24
CA SER A 172 -18.16 -0.26 -19.11
C SER A 172 -17.79 -0.43 -17.64
N SER A 173 -16.79 -1.26 -17.38
CA SER A 173 -16.22 -1.40 -16.04
C SER A 173 -14.70 -1.48 -16.09
N ILE A 174 -14.09 -1.00 -15.01
CA ILE A 174 -12.66 -1.14 -14.77
C ILE A 174 -12.42 -1.90 -13.48
N THR A 175 -11.36 -2.71 -13.48
CA THR A 175 -10.95 -3.51 -12.32
C THR A 175 -9.59 -3.06 -11.80
N GLU A 176 -9.25 -3.59 -10.62
CA GLU A 176 -8.02 -3.35 -9.88
C GLU A 176 -7.83 -1.89 -9.44
N TRP A 177 -7.08 -1.69 -8.36
CA TRP A 177 -6.73 -0.36 -7.86
C TRP A 177 -7.93 0.57 -7.64
N PRO A 178 -8.96 0.14 -6.89
CA PRO A 178 -10.23 0.86 -6.87
C PRO A 178 -10.11 2.24 -6.25
N SER A 179 -10.60 3.24 -6.99
CA SER A 179 -10.69 4.65 -6.59
C SER A 179 -11.67 5.36 -7.52
N SER A 180 -12.52 6.26 -7.01
CA SER A 180 -13.48 7.01 -7.83
C SER A 180 -12.79 7.68 -9.03
N THR A 181 -11.67 8.38 -8.80
CA THR A 181 -10.89 9.01 -9.90
C THR A 181 -10.43 8.04 -10.99
N ARG A 182 -10.24 6.75 -10.68
CA ARG A 182 -9.88 5.75 -11.70
C ARG A 182 -11.07 5.42 -12.61
N ALA A 183 -12.27 5.29 -12.03
CA ALA A 183 -13.50 5.10 -12.80
C ALA A 183 -13.75 6.30 -13.73
N GLU A 184 -13.61 7.51 -13.20
CA GLU A 184 -13.76 8.77 -13.95
C GLU A 184 -12.76 8.90 -15.10
N LEU A 185 -11.48 8.62 -14.83
CA LEU A 185 -10.45 8.65 -15.86
C LEU A 185 -10.71 7.62 -16.96
N GLU A 186 -11.24 6.45 -16.60
CA GLU A 186 -11.58 5.44 -17.60
C GLU A 186 -12.81 5.84 -18.42
N ALA A 187 -13.84 6.45 -17.82
CA ALA A 187 -14.98 6.98 -18.57
C ALA A 187 -14.54 8.00 -19.64
N ILE A 188 -13.61 8.88 -19.28
CA ILE A 188 -12.98 9.82 -20.22
C ILE A 188 -12.18 9.08 -21.31
N LEU A 189 -11.40 8.05 -20.95
CA LEU A 189 -10.64 7.25 -21.92
C LEU A 189 -11.58 6.53 -22.91
N SER A 190 -12.65 5.92 -22.40
CA SER A 190 -13.66 5.23 -23.22
C SER A 190 -14.32 6.19 -24.20
N ALA A 191 -14.71 7.39 -23.75
CA ALA A 191 -15.24 8.43 -24.62
C ALA A 191 -14.24 8.85 -25.71
N ILE A 192 -12.95 9.03 -25.37
CA ILE A 192 -11.92 9.43 -26.33
C ILE A 192 -11.63 8.35 -27.37
N LEU A 193 -11.73 7.07 -27.00
CA LEU A 193 -11.49 5.95 -27.91
C LEU A 193 -12.44 5.94 -29.11
N VAL A 194 -13.70 6.33 -28.90
CA VAL A 194 -14.75 6.31 -29.94
C VAL A 194 -14.77 7.57 -30.81
N LEU A 195 -13.96 8.59 -30.49
CA LEU A 195 -13.87 9.82 -31.29
C LEU A 195 -13.14 9.58 -32.61
N GLN A 196 -13.54 10.33 -33.63
CA GLN A 196 -12.88 10.34 -34.93
C GLN A 196 -11.59 11.16 -34.89
N THR A 197 -10.65 10.85 -35.79
CA THR A 197 -9.46 11.70 -35.98
C THR A 197 -9.88 13.11 -36.42
N GLY A 198 -9.35 14.14 -35.74
CA GLY A 198 -9.67 15.54 -35.97
C GLY A 198 -10.95 16.04 -35.31
N GLN A 199 -11.67 15.20 -34.55
CA GLN A 199 -12.94 15.57 -33.92
C GLN A 199 -12.77 16.72 -32.92
N ARG A 200 -13.73 17.66 -32.93
CA ARG A 200 -13.86 18.70 -31.91
C ARG A 200 -14.81 18.25 -30.80
N VAL A 201 -14.37 18.25 -29.55
CA VAL A 201 -15.13 17.64 -28.45
C VAL A 201 -15.00 18.42 -27.14
N ASN A 202 -16.12 18.54 -26.43
CA ASN A 202 -16.18 18.96 -25.03
C ASN A 202 -16.54 17.74 -24.17
N ILE A 203 -15.68 17.38 -23.23
CA ILE A 203 -15.98 16.35 -22.23
C ILE A 203 -16.38 17.03 -20.93
N LEU A 204 -17.62 16.79 -20.51
CA LEU A 204 -18.24 17.32 -19.31
C LEU A 204 -18.20 16.26 -18.20
N THR A 205 -17.51 16.54 -17.10
CA THR A 205 -17.38 15.63 -15.96
C THR A 205 -17.52 16.39 -14.65
N ASP A 206 -18.07 15.75 -13.63
CA ASP A 206 -18.07 16.29 -12.28
C ASP A 206 -16.76 15.99 -11.50
N SER A 207 -15.83 15.25 -12.10
CA SER A 207 -14.59 14.86 -11.44
C SER A 207 -13.46 15.85 -11.69
N GLN A 208 -13.35 16.86 -10.81
CA GLN A 208 -12.21 17.79 -10.84
C GLN A 208 -10.87 17.04 -10.68
N ALA A 209 -10.85 15.97 -9.88
CA ALA A 209 -9.65 15.16 -9.68
C ALA A 209 -9.17 14.48 -10.98
N ALA A 210 -10.08 14.05 -11.87
CA ALA A 210 -9.72 13.48 -13.15
C ALA A 210 -9.15 14.55 -14.10
N ILE A 211 -9.82 15.71 -14.19
CA ILE A 211 -9.36 16.87 -14.97
C ILE A 211 -7.96 17.30 -14.52
N ASP A 212 -7.77 17.51 -13.22
CA ASP A 212 -6.50 17.93 -12.64
C ASP A 212 -5.40 16.92 -12.91
N SER A 213 -5.69 15.61 -12.81
CA SER A 213 -4.71 14.54 -13.05
C SER A 213 -4.18 14.56 -14.49
N ILE A 214 -5.08 14.74 -15.48
CA ILE A 214 -4.70 14.83 -16.90
C ILE A 214 -3.91 16.12 -17.15
N ASN A 215 -4.45 17.27 -16.75
CA ASN A 215 -3.84 18.58 -17.02
C ASN A 215 -2.48 18.74 -16.34
N HIS A 216 -2.38 18.37 -15.06
CA HIS A 216 -1.11 18.42 -14.32
C HIS A 216 -0.04 17.53 -14.96
N THR A 217 -0.43 16.35 -15.46
CA THR A 217 0.51 15.45 -16.14
C THR A 217 0.98 16.06 -17.47
N ARG A 218 0.06 16.57 -18.31
CA ARG A 218 0.40 17.25 -19.56
C ARG A 218 1.37 18.42 -19.33
N ILE A 219 1.06 19.31 -18.38
CA ILE A 219 1.89 20.48 -18.05
C ILE A 219 3.29 20.06 -17.57
N ASN A 220 3.39 19.00 -16.75
CA ASN A 220 4.69 18.55 -16.26
C ASN A 220 5.55 17.88 -17.35
N LEU A 221 4.92 17.24 -18.33
CA LEU A 221 5.62 16.64 -19.47
C LEU A 221 6.14 17.71 -20.44
N THR A 222 5.43 18.82 -20.63
CA THR A 222 5.85 19.94 -21.49
C THR A 222 6.94 20.80 -20.84
N ASN A 223 6.89 21.00 -19.52
CA ASN A 223 7.83 21.85 -18.77
C ASN A 223 9.24 21.23 -18.58
N GLY A 224 9.63 20.23 -19.36
CA GLY A 224 10.98 19.65 -19.34
C GLY A 224 11.39 18.93 -18.05
N LYS A 225 10.44 18.65 -17.13
CA LYS A 225 10.72 17.82 -15.94
C LYS A 225 11.09 16.41 -16.39
N ASN A 226 11.88 15.71 -15.56
CA ASN A 226 12.23 14.31 -15.82
C ASN A 226 10.94 13.48 -15.98
N LYS A 227 10.66 13.06 -17.22
CA LYS A 227 9.39 12.43 -17.61
C LYS A 227 9.15 11.10 -16.90
N ILE A 228 10.20 10.29 -16.73
CA ILE A 228 10.14 9.05 -15.95
C ILE A 228 9.67 9.35 -14.53
N ARG A 229 10.23 10.39 -13.90
CA ARG A 229 9.84 10.81 -12.55
C ARG A 229 8.39 11.28 -12.47
N VAL A 230 7.86 11.92 -13.52
CA VAL A 230 6.44 12.30 -13.60
C VAL A 230 5.59 11.02 -13.58
N TRP A 231 5.84 10.10 -14.51
CA TRP A 231 5.09 8.84 -14.62
C TRP A 231 5.16 7.98 -13.35
N CYS A 232 6.34 7.80 -12.76
CA CYS A 232 6.49 7.05 -11.50
C CYS A 232 5.80 7.68 -10.29
N ASN A 233 5.39 8.95 -10.39
CA ASN A 233 4.69 9.66 -9.32
C ASN A 233 3.19 9.84 -9.58
N THR A 234 2.73 9.50 -10.77
CA THR A 234 1.32 9.63 -11.19
C THR A 234 0.57 8.34 -10.87
N ASN A 235 -0.59 8.48 -10.21
CA ASN A 235 -1.53 7.36 -10.08
C ASN A 235 -2.32 7.21 -11.39
N ASN A 236 -2.75 5.99 -11.73
CA ASN A 236 -3.48 5.72 -12.96
C ASN A 236 -2.70 6.18 -14.21
N TYR A 237 -1.37 6.05 -14.19
CA TYR A 237 -0.52 6.52 -15.29
C TYR A 237 -0.82 5.77 -16.58
N SER A 238 -1.25 4.51 -16.53
CA SER A 238 -1.60 3.78 -17.76
C SER A 238 -2.79 4.43 -18.45
N ILE A 239 -3.85 4.78 -17.70
CA ILE A 239 -5.05 5.45 -18.24
C ILE A 239 -4.68 6.85 -18.75
N ILE A 240 -4.00 7.65 -17.94
CA ILE A 240 -3.63 9.03 -18.29
C ILE A 240 -2.71 9.05 -19.52
N SER A 241 -1.77 8.12 -19.61
CA SER A 241 -0.89 8.01 -20.78
C SER A 241 -1.66 7.67 -22.05
N SER A 242 -2.64 6.75 -21.97
CA SER A 242 -3.48 6.39 -23.11
C SER A 242 -4.33 7.58 -23.55
N ILE A 243 -4.91 8.33 -22.61
CA ILE A 243 -5.65 9.56 -22.91
C ILE A 243 -4.76 10.56 -23.65
N ILE A 244 -3.57 10.87 -23.12
CA ILE A 244 -2.65 11.85 -23.72
C ILE A 244 -2.20 11.38 -25.11
N ASN A 245 -1.80 10.12 -25.24
CA ASN A 245 -1.37 9.54 -26.50
C ASN A 245 -2.49 9.55 -27.55
N LEU A 246 -3.74 9.28 -27.16
CA LEU A 246 -4.88 9.30 -28.08
C LEU A 246 -5.25 10.72 -28.51
N ILE A 247 -5.23 11.69 -27.60
CA ILE A 247 -5.44 13.11 -27.94
C ILE A 247 -4.43 13.55 -29.01
N ASP A 248 -3.15 13.22 -28.80
CA ASP A 248 -2.09 13.60 -29.71
C ASP A 248 -2.16 12.82 -31.04
N SER A 249 -2.45 11.51 -30.99
CA SER A 249 -2.48 10.62 -32.17
C SER A 249 -3.71 10.83 -33.05
N LYS A 250 -4.86 11.21 -32.47
CA LYS A 250 -6.09 11.52 -33.20
C LYS A 250 -6.23 13.02 -33.52
N HIS A 251 -5.26 13.86 -33.13
CA HIS A 251 -5.31 15.32 -33.33
C HIS A 251 -6.63 15.97 -32.84
N LEU A 252 -7.08 15.61 -31.65
CA LEU A 252 -8.37 16.05 -31.12
C LEU A 252 -8.33 17.51 -30.63
N GLU A 253 -9.36 18.29 -30.95
CA GLU A 253 -9.62 19.59 -30.30
C GLU A 253 -10.49 19.35 -29.05
N LEU A 254 -9.84 18.92 -27.96
CA LEU A 254 -10.50 18.55 -26.71
C LEU A 254 -10.53 19.68 -25.67
N LYS A 255 -11.71 19.96 -25.11
CA LYS A 255 -11.90 20.74 -23.88
C LYS A 255 -12.48 19.88 -22.76
N LEU A 256 -11.80 19.85 -21.61
CA LEU A 256 -12.32 19.23 -20.39
C LEU A 256 -13.05 20.30 -19.55
N ILE A 257 -14.34 20.10 -19.28
CA ILE A 257 -15.20 21.07 -18.60
C ILE A 257 -15.75 20.45 -17.32
N LYS A 258 -15.56 21.14 -16.20
CA LYS A 258 -16.14 20.76 -14.91
C LYS A 258 -17.62 21.14 -14.87
N VAL A 259 -18.50 20.16 -14.66
CA VAL A 259 -19.91 20.39 -14.33
C VAL A 259 -20.15 20.21 -12.83
N LYS A 260 -21.20 20.83 -12.27
CA LYS A 260 -21.55 20.60 -10.86
C LYS A 260 -22.19 19.21 -10.73
N GLY A 261 -21.69 18.40 -9.80
CA GLY A 261 -22.29 17.10 -9.49
C GLY A 261 -23.62 17.30 -8.77
N HIS A 262 -24.60 16.43 -9.03
CA HIS A 262 -25.93 16.42 -8.40
C HIS A 262 -26.68 17.75 -8.48
N SER A 263 -26.55 18.51 -9.57
CA SER A 263 -27.17 19.82 -9.74
C SER A 263 -28.32 19.84 -10.75
N GLY A 264 -28.94 18.70 -11.08
CA GLY A 264 -30.04 18.66 -12.06
C GLY A 264 -29.60 18.71 -13.52
N ILE A 265 -28.31 18.53 -13.83
CA ILE A 265 -27.82 18.53 -15.22
C ILE A 265 -28.12 17.17 -15.82
N LYS A 266 -29.14 17.09 -16.69
CA LYS A 266 -29.65 15.83 -17.26
C LYS A 266 -28.55 14.94 -17.84
N GLY A 267 -27.63 15.48 -18.64
CA GLY A 267 -26.53 14.70 -19.21
C GLY A 267 -25.59 14.08 -18.16
N ASN A 268 -25.32 14.78 -17.05
CA ASN A 268 -24.51 14.22 -15.97
C ASN A 268 -25.27 13.17 -15.17
N GLU A 269 -26.58 13.34 -14.97
CA GLU A 269 -27.43 12.36 -14.28
C GLU A 269 -27.59 11.08 -15.10
N GLU A 270 -27.69 11.20 -16.43
CA GLU A 270 -27.66 10.06 -17.34
C GLU A 270 -26.30 9.36 -17.35
N ALA A 271 -25.19 10.10 -17.35
CA ALA A 271 -23.86 9.51 -17.22
C ALA A 271 -23.71 8.73 -15.89
N ASP A 272 -24.18 9.28 -14.77
CA ASP A 272 -24.22 8.61 -13.46
C ASP A 272 -25.07 7.32 -13.50
N ARG A 273 -26.25 7.39 -14.13
CA ARG A 273 -27.13 6.22 -14.33
C ARG A 273 -26.40 5.13 -15.12
N VAL A 274 -25.75 5.49 -16.22
CA VAL A 274 -25.01 4.56 -17.09
C VAL A 274 -23.80 3.97 -16.36
N ALA A 275 -23.08 4.76 -15.57
CA ALA A 275 -21.94 4.31 -14.77
C ALA A 275 -22.37 3.38 -13.62
N LYS A 276 -23.58 3.57 -13.06
CA LYS A 276 -24.17 2.70 -12.03
C LYS A 276 -24.86 1.46 -12.57
N ASN A 277 -25.09 1.38 -13.89
CA ASN A 277 -25.75 0.26 -14.54
C ASN A 277 -24.83 -0.97 -14.61
N ILE A 278 -24.60 -1.60 -13.47
CA ILE A 278 -23.71 -2.76 -13.35
C ILE A 278 -24.51 -4.03 -13.62
N MET A 279 -24.79 -4.28 -14.89
CA MET A 279 -25.25 -5.59 -15.37
C MET A 279 -24.14 -6.64 -15.18
N GLU A 280 -24.51 -7.92 -14.99
CA GLU A 280 -23.56 -9.02 -14.80
C GLU A 280 -22.63 -9.28 -16.00
N ARG A 281 -22.90 -8.66 -17.17
CA ARG A 281 -22.13 -8.79 -18.42
C ARG A 281 -21.52 -7.47 -18.90
N LEU A 282 -21.17 -6.56 -18.00
CA LEU A 282 -20.46 -5.35 -18.43
C LEU A 282 -19.09 -5.70 -19.01
N THR A 283 -18.78 -5.05 -20.13
CA THR A 283 -17.48 -5.13 -20.75
C THR A 283 -16.41 -4.55 -19.82
N CYS A 284 -15.46 -5.39 -19.42
CA CYS A 284 -14.33 -4.95 -18.61
C CYS A 284 -13.22 -4.41 -19.53
N ILE A 285 -12.88 -3.13 -19.38
CA ILE A 285 -11.79 -2.48 -20.11
C ILE A 285 -10.47 -2.85 -19.45
N THR A 286 -9.53 -3.33 -20.26
CA THR A 286 -8.15 -3.60 -19.84
C THR A 286 -7.21 -2.97 -20.86
N ILE A 287 -6.38 -2.03 -20.40
CA ILE A 287 -5.44 -1.31 -21.25
C ILE A 287 -4.25 -2.24 -21.58
N LYS A 288 -3.90 -2.34 -22.87
CA LYS A 288 -2.72 -3.10 -23.33
C LYS A 288 -1.42 -2.52 -22.77
N ASP A 289 -0.41 -3.38 -22.68
CA ASP A 289 0.96 -2.95 -22.43
C ASP A 289 1.45 -2.23 -23.69
N SER A 290 1.31 -0.91 -23.73
CA SER A 290 1.84 -0.10 -24.81
C SER A 290 3.23 0.41 -24.42
N GLN A 291 4.19 0.36 -25.36
CA GLN A 291 5.50 0.98 -25.12
C GLN A 291 5.31 2.49 -25.01
N GLN A 292 5.22 2.99 -23.79
CA GLN A 292 5.24 4.42 -23.55
C GLN A 292 6.61 4.95 -23.98
N LYS A 293 6.61 6.01 -24.80
CA LYS A 293 7.84 6.66 -25.28
C LYS A 293 8.80 7.02 -24.13
N ASP A 294 8.25 7.34 -22.97
CA ASP A 294 8.98 7.80 -21.79
C ASP A 294 9.21 6.73 -20.71
N LEU A 295 8.32 5.73 -20.57
CA LEU A 295 8.45 4.63 -19.60
C LEU A 295 8.61 3.29 -20.35
N LYS A 296 9.84 2.77 -20.36
CA LYS A 296 10.18 1.56 -21.12
C LYS A 296 9.68 0.26 -20.49
N TYR A 297 9.38 0.27 -19.19
CA TYR A 297 9.03 -0.92 -18.43
C TYR A 297 7.85 -0.60 -17.51
N ASP A 298 6.81 -1.41 -17.60
CA ASP A 298 5.73 -1.44 -16.64
C ASP A 298 6.08 -2.36 -15.47
N LEU A 299 5.57 -2.03 -14.28
CA LEU A 299 5.75 -2.85 -13.07
C LEU A 299 4.50 -3.68 -12.83
N TYR A 300 4.69 -4.94 -12.44
CA TYR A 300 3.60 -5.86 -12.13
C TYR A 300 3.74 -6.41 -10.72
N TRP A 301 2.60 -6.64 -10.09
CA TRP A 301 2.46 -7.34 -8.82
C TRP A 301 1.45 -8.47 -8.97
N ASP A 302 1.88 -9.72 -8.82
CA ASP A 302 1.03 -10.91 -8.99
C ASP A 302 0.24 -10.90 -10.30
N GLY A 303 0.90 -10.51 -11.40
CA GLY A 303 0.30 -10.40 -12.73
C GLY A 303 -0.53 -9.14 -12.99
N ASN A 304 -0.79 -8.31 -11.97
CA ASN A 304 -1.55 -7.06 -12.11
C ASN A 304 -0.61 -5.88 -12.32
N ARG A 305 -0.90 -5.00 -13.28
CA ARG A 305 -0.07 -3.80 -13.53
C ARG A 305 -0.15 -2.87 -12.32
N VAL A 306 0.99 -2.46 -11.77
CA VAL A 306 1.04 -1.46 -10.70
C VAL A 306 0.71 -0.10 -11.30
N ASP A 307 -0.53 0.36 -11.12
CA ASP A 307 -1.03 1.62 -11.68
C ASP A 307 -1.24 2.70 -10.59
N ARG A 308 -0.25 2.76 -9.69
CA ARG A 308 -0.16 3.70 -8.57
C ARG A 308 1.18 4.41 -8.62
N HIS A 309 1.33 5.44 -7.79
CA HIS A 309 2.61 6.07 -7.53
C HIS A 309 3.65 5.01 -7.13
N ILE A 310 4.52 4.65 -8.08
CA ILE A 310 5.43 3.51 -8.01
C ILE A 310 6.31 3.55 -6.76
N ARG A 311 6.92 4.70 -6.46
CA ARG A 311 7.78 4.81 -5.26
C ARG A 311 7.02 4.57 -3.96
N LYS A 312 5.85 5.21 -3.79
CA LYS A 312 5.01 5.00 -2.61
C LYS A 312 4.52 3.54 -2.53
N PHE A 313 4.24 2.92 -3.67
CA PHE A 313 3.87 1.51 -3.71
C PHE A 313 5.01 0.61 -3.21
N ILE A 314 6.24 0.84 -3.68
CA ILE A 314 7.43 0.11 -3.22
C ILE A 314 7.70 0.39 -1.74
N ASP A 315 7.63 1.65 -1.30
CA ASP A 315 7.80 2.03 0.10
C ASP A 315 6.78 1.27 0.98
N ASN A 316 5.50 1.24 0.58
CA ASN A 316 4.45 0.50 1.29
C ASN A 316 4.71 -1.02 1.34
N ILE A 317 5.24 -1.63 0.27
CA ILE A 317 5.60 -3.06 0.27
C ILE A 317 6.73 -3.30 1.27
N CYS A 318 7.78 -2.50 1.22
CA CYS A 318 8.92 -2.62 2.13
C CYS A 318 8.49 -2.42 3.59
N GLU A 319 7.68 -1.39 3.88
CA GLU A 319 7.12 -1.14 5.20
C GLU A 319 6.27 -2.34 5.67
N ALA A 320 5.34 -2.82 4.84
CA ALA A 320 4.51 -3.98 5.18
C ALA A 320 5.33 -5.27 5.41
N ALA A 321 6.39 -5.50 4.65
CA ALA A 321 7.28 -6.65 4.83
C ALA A 321 8.08 -6.56 6.14
N LEU A 322 8.59 -5.38 6.47
CA LEU A 322 9.30 -5.13 7.73
C LEU A 322 8.35 -5.25 8.93
N GLU A 323 7.13 -4.75 8.82
CA GLU A 323 6.09 -4.87 9.84
C GLU A 323 5.71 -6.33 10.09
N ALA A 324 5.47 -7.09 9.02
CA ALA A 324 5.18 -8.51 9.11
C ALA A 324 6.36 -9.29 9.71
N ALA A 325 7.59 -9.01 9.26
CA ALA A 325 8.77 -9.64 9.82
C ALA A 325 8.91 -9.34 11.32
N TRP A 326 8.74 -8.08 11.73
CA TRP A 326 8.82 -7.69 13.14
C TRP A 326 7.72 -8.33 14.00
N SER A 327 6.50 -8.48 13.48
CA SER A 327 5.40 -9.12 14.21
C SER A 327 5.65 -10.62 14.43
N PHE A 328 6.39 -11.27 13.53
CA PHE A 328 6.82 -12.67 13.67
C PHE A 328 8.10 -12.87 14.47
N ASN A 329 8.72 -11.80 14.99
CA ASN A 329 9.85 -11.96 15.92
C ASN A 329 9.42 -12.80 17.11
N ARG A 330 10.34 -13.64 17.61
CA ARG A 330 10.10 -14.58 18.72
C ARG A 330 9.31 -13.99 19.90
N VAL A 331 9.64 -12.75 20.28
CA VAL A 331 9.02 -12.04 21.41
C VAL A 331 7.60 -11.54 21.08
N ASN A 332 7.36 -11.15 19.83
CA ASN A 332 6.13 -10.49 19.38
C ASN A 332 5.11 -11.47 18.78
N ARG A 333 5.58 -12.62 18.30
CA ARG A 333 4.80 -13.60 17.56
C ARG A 333 3.50 -14.01 18.26
N THR A 334 3.57 -14.36 19.55
CA THR A 334 2.36 -14.75 20.30
C THR A 334 1.35 -13.62 20.41
N ILE A 335 1.83 -12.38 20.52
CA ILE A 335 0.96 -11.23 20.58
C ILE A 335 0.22 -11.05 19.24
N PHE A 336 0.96 -11.08 18.14
CA PHE A 336 0.42 -10.76 16.81
C PHE A 336 -0.16 -11.95 16.03
N GLN A 337 0.04 -13.20 16.47
CA GLN A 337 -0.64 -14.37 15.92
C GLN A 337 -1.89 -14.71 16.73
N ASP A 338 -1.80 -14.73 18.07
CA ASP A 338 -2.85 -15.29 18.91
C ASP A 338 -3.79 -14.22 19.49
N THR A 339 -3.33 -12.96 19.58
CA THR A 339 -4.02 -11.92 20.36
C THR A 339 -4.25 -10.57 19.66
N THR A 340 -4.12 -10.48 18.33
CA THR A 340 -4.35 -9.20 17.60
C THR A 340 -5.72 -8.57 17.85
N HIS A 341 -6.73 -9.39 18.17
CA HIS A 341 -8.06 -8.91 18.51
C HIS A 341 -8.14 -8.23 19.90
N ILE A 342 -7.15 -8.39 20.78
CA ILE A 342 -7.14 -7.86 22.15
C ILE A 342 -6.34 -6.56 22.32
N ILE A 343 -5.60 -6.09 21.31
CA ILE A 343 -4.74 -4.90 21.40
C ILE A 343 -5.26 -3.75 20.55
N GLU A 344 -5.12 -2.53 21.09
CA GLU A 344 -5.26 -1.28 20.33
C GLU A 344 -3.87 -0.71 20.02
N GLU A 345 -3.38 -1.02 18.82
CA GLU A 345 -2.03 -0.65 18.37
C GLU A 345 -1.86 0.87 18.19
N LYS A 346 -2.95 1.60 17.89
CA LYS A 346 -2.91 3.06 17.72
C LYS A 346 -2.30 3.76 18.94
N VAL A 347 -2.57 3.26 20.14
CA VAL A 347 -2.07 3.83 21.41
C VAL A 347 -0.55 3.69 21.47
N THR A 348 -0.02 2.50 21.16
CA THR A 348 1.42 2.23 21.09
C THR A 348 2.13 3.22 20.16
N TRP A 349 1.58 3.45 18.97
CA TRP A 349 2.21 4.33 17.99
C TRP A 349 2.06 5.81 18.32
N ALA A 350 0.96 6.20 18.97
CA ALA A 350 0.83 7.55 19.52
C ALA A 350 1.90 7.82 20.60
N LEU A 351 2.20 6.83 21.44
CA LEU A 351 3.27 6.89 22.44
C LEU A 351 4.66 7.04 21.79
N PHE A 352 4.97 6.24 20.77
CA PHE A 352 6.24 6.39 20.05
C PHE A 352 6.32 7.75 19.33
N LYS A 353 5.23 8.19 18.67
CA LYS A 353 5.20 9.45 17.93
C LYS A 353 5.46 10.67 18.81
N LYS A 354 5.01 10.65 20.07
CA LYS A 354 5.32 11.69 21.07
C LYS A 354 6.83 11.82 21.32
N ASN A 355 7.58 10.72 21.16
CA ASN A 355 9.00 10.64 21.43
C ASN A 355 9.90 10.74 20.17
N THR A 356 9.33 10.89 18.97
CA THR A 356 10.08 10.90 17.69
C THR A 356 10.04 12.25 16.95
N GLY A 357 9.89 13.37 17.66
CA GLY A 357 9.88 14.72 17.07
C GLY A 357 11.10 15.01 16.18
N LEU A 358 10.97 16.00 15.27
CA LEU A 358 12.00 16.40 14.32
C LEU A 358 13.32 16.73 15.05
N ASN A 359 14.32 15.87 14.86
CA ASN A 359 15.65 15.93 15.49
C ASN A 359 15.59 15.72 17.01
N CYS A 360 15.51 14.46 17.46
CA CYS A 360 15.65 14.10 18.87
C CYS A 360 17.04 14.54 19.41
N THR A 361 17.17 15.80 19.79
CA THR A 361 18.41 16.46 20.26
C THR A 361 18.54 16.42 21.77
N MET A 362 17.46 16.12 22.50
CA MET A 362 17.44 16.03 23.96
C MET A 362 17.64 14.59 24.44
N SER A 363 18.61 14.41 25.34
CA SER A 363 18.91 13.10 25.96
C SER A 363 17.71 12.46 26.66
N SER A 364 16.83 13.26 27.29
CA SER A 364 15.64 12.76 28.00
C SER A 364 14.61 12.11 27.06
N ILE A 365 14.33 12.72 25.91
CA ILE A 365 13.40 12.20 24.91
C ILE A 365 13.97 10.92 24.29
N ASN A 366 15.26 10.91 23.96
CA ASN A 366 15.93 9.73 23.43
C ASN A 366 15.89 8.57 24.45
N ASN A 367 16.18 8.84 25.73
CA ASN A 367 16.10 7.82 26.77
C ASN A 367 14.68 7.26 26.92
N ASN A 368 13.65 8.11 26.85
CA ASN A 368 12.26 7.65 26.85
C ASN A 368 11.91 6.82 25.61
N PHE A 369 12.37 7.21 24.42
CA PHE A 369 12.19 6.41 23.21
C PHE A 369 12.83 5.03 23.34
N ILE A 370 14.09 4.96 23.77
CA ILE A 370 14.82 3.70 23.98
C ILE A 370 14.15 2.86 25.08
N LYS A 371 13.66 3.50 26.14
CA LYS A 371 12.90 2.84 27.23
C LYS A 371 11.69 2.09 26.67
N HIS A 372 10.84 2.77 25.90
CA HIS A 372 9.67 2.15 25.29
C HIS A 372 10.04 1.10 24.23
N LEU A 373 11.08 1.35 23.43
CA LEU A 373 11.57 0.39 22.44
C LEU A 373 12.02 -0.93 23.09
N LYS A 374 12.76 -0.85 24.21
CA LYS A 374 13.20 -2.02 24.95
C LYS A 374 12.04 -2.79 25.56
N LEU A 375 11.08 -2.09 26.16
CA LEU A 375 9.88 -2.70 26.73
C LEU A 375 9.06 -3.47 25.68
N THR A 376 8.80 -2.87 24.53
CA THR A 376 7.99 -3.51 23.47
C THR A 376 8.62 -4.81 22.95
N ASN A 377 9.96 -4.90 22.97
CA ASN A 377 10.70 -6.05 22.44
C ASN A 377 11.29 -6.96 23.56
N ASN A 378 10.87 -6.82 24.81
CA ASN A 378 11.41 -7.55 25.98
C ASN A 378 12.96 -7.52 26.06
N LEU A 379 13.54 -6.34 25.85
CA LEU A 379 14.99 -6.10 25.87
C LEU A 379 15.46 -5.38 27.14
N LEU A 380 14.65 -5.36 28.20
CA LEU A 380 15.11 -4.91 29.50
C LEU A 380 16.18 -5.87 30.02
N PRO A 381 17.27 -5.39 30.65
CA PRO A 381 18.34 -6.25 31.17
C PRO A 381 17.88 -7.01 32.43
N THR A 382 16.98 -7.98 32.26
CA THR A 382 16.64 -9.00 33.26
C THR A 382 17.85 -9.90 33.51
N LEU A 383 17.92 -10.59 34.65
CA LEU A 383 19.10 -11.43 34.96
C LEU A 383 19.30 -12.51 33.90
N GLU A 384 18.22 -13.04 33.33
CA GLU A 384 18.29 -14.01 32.24
C GLU A 384 18.94 -13.44 30.96
N ILE A 385 18.64 -12.20 30.59
CA ILE A 385 19.32 -11.50 29.48
C ILE A 385 20.79 -11.20 29.83
N MET A 386 21.07 -10.90 31.10
CA MET A 386 22.44 -10.63 31.55
C MET A 386 23.29 -11.91 31.52
N LYS A 387 22.74 -13.06 31.92
CA LYS A 387 23.36 -14.39 31.80
C LYS A 387 23.65 -14.77 30.35
N GLU A 388 22.71 -14.55 29.44
CA GLU A 388 22.92 -14.81 28.00
C GLU A 388 24.12 -14.03 27.42
N ARG A 389 24.39 -12.83 27.97
CA ARG A 389 25.51 -11.99 27.56
C ARG A 389 26.82 -12.34 28.26
N ARG A 390 26.77 -12.61 29.58
CA ARG A 390 27.93 -12.74 30.47
C ARG A 390 27.72 -13.80 31.55
N TYR A 391 27.46 -15.04 31.14
CA TYR A 391 27.28 -16.15 32.07
C TYR A 391 28.51 -16.38 32.96
N ASP A 392 29.70 -16.08 32.46
CA ASP A 392 30.95 -16.08 33.22
C ASP A 392 30.93 -15.18 34.47
N LEU A 393 30.16 -14.09 34.44
CA LEU A 393 30.01 -13.16 35.56
C LEU A 393 28.77 -13.45 36.41
N TYR A 394 27.65 -13.76 35.76
CA TYR A 394 26.35 -13.87 36.43
C TYR A 394 26.04 -15.30 36.92
N GLY A 395 26.61 -16.32 36.30
CA GLY A 395 26.32 -17.73 36.60
C GLY A 395 24.82 -18.03 36.72
N ASP A 396 24.45 -18.89 37.66
CA ASP A 396 23.05 -19.26 37.92
C ASP A 396 22.33 -18.31 38.88
N VAL A 397 22.69 -17.02 38.90
CA VAL A 397 22.07 -16.03 39.77
C VAL A 397 20.53 -16.04 39.62
N LYS A 398 19.84 -16.30 40.73
CA LYS A 398 18.36 -16.24 40.81
C LYS A 398 17.87 -14.80 40.93
N CYS A 399 16.56 -14.58 40.82
CA CYS A 399 15.94 -13.29 41.10
C CYS A 399 16.45 -12.70 42.41
N ARG A 400 16.83 -11.42 42.43
CA ARG A 400 17.35 -10.78 43.65
C ARG A 400 16.25 -10.41 44.66
N MET A 401 14.98 -10.58 44.28
CA MET A 401 13.82 -10.35 45.15
C MET A 401 13.41 -11.63 45.88
N CYS A 402 13.09 -12.71 45.15
CA CYS A 402 12.67 -13.97 45.76
C CYS A 402 13.81 -14.95 46.04
N LEU A 403 14.98 -14.79 45.40
CA LEU A 403 16.15 -15.67 45.52
C LEU A 403 15.95 -17.13 45.05
N GLU A 404 14.76 -17.50 44.62
CA GLU A 404 14.39 -18.88 44.25
C GLU A 404 14.38 -19.12 42.74
N GLU A 405 13.64 -18.30 41.99
CA GLU A 405 13.39 -18.50 40.56
C GLU A 405 14.36 -17.71 39.66
N ASN A 406 14.41 -18.06 38.38
CA ASN A 406 15.15 -17.29 37.36
C ASN A 406 14.37 -16.01 37.02
N GLU A 407 15.07 -14.88 36.91
CA GLU A 407 14.42 -13.59 36.63
C GLU A 407 14.36 -13.30 35.13
N ASP A 408 13.25 -13.72 34.51
CA ASP A 408 12.86 -13.32 33.16
C ASP A 408 11.74 -12.26 33.16
N ASP A 409 11.29 -11.85 31.96
CA ASP A 409 10.23 -10.84 31.82
C ASP A 409 8.89 -11.26 32.44
N ASP A 410 8.61 -12.56 32.48
CA ASP A 410 7.37 -13.09 33.06
C ASP A 410 7.49 -13.11 34.58
N HIS A 411 8.58 -13.65 35.12
CA HIS A 411 8.85 -13.68 36.55
C HIS A 411 8.79 -12.28 37.20
N LEU A 412 9.18 -11.21 36.50
CA LEU A 412 9.00 -9.83 37.00
C LEU A 412 7.54 -9.47 37.30
N ILE A 413 6.58 -10.12 36.65
CA ILE A 413 5.14 -9.90 36.86
C ILE A 413 4.60 -10.86 37.93
N TYR A 414 5.00 -12.13 37.89
CA TYR A 414 4.48 -13.17 38.80
C TYR A 414 5.24 -13.33 40.13
N CYS A 415 6.41 -12.70 40.28
CA CYS A 415 7.22 -12.79 41.50
C CYS A 415 6.41 -12.33 42.72
N GLN A 416 6.18 -13.24 43.67
CA GLN A 416 5.39 -12.98 44.87
C GLN A 416 5.90 -11.78 45.68
N GLN A 417 7.22 -11.60 45.76
CA GLN A 417 7.86 -10.48 46.45
C GLN A 417 7.64 -9.11 45.76
N LEU A 418 7.09 -9.09 44.55
CA LEU A 418 6.71 -7.86 43.83
C LEU A 418 5.21 -7.59 43.87
N ARG A 419 4.38 -8.45 44.49
CA ARG A 419 2.91 -8.32 44.50
C ARG A 419 2.45 -6.97 45.06
N ASP A 420 2.95 -6.59 46.23
CA ASP A 420 2.59 -5.32 46.87
C ASP A 420 3.07 -4.12 46.06
N LYS A 421 4.24 -4.24 45.42
CA LYS A 421 4.78 -3.21 44.53
C LYS A 421 3.91 -3.05 43.28
N TRP A 422 3.38 -4.14 42.71
CA TRP A 422 2.43 -4.08 41.60
C TRP A 422 1.10 -3.45 42.00
N LEU A 423 0.60 -3.74 43.21
CA LEU A 423 -0.58 -3.05 43.77
C LEU A 423 -0.33 -1.54 43.91
N MET A 424 0.86 -1.15 44.38
CA MET A 424 1.25 0.26 44.44
C MET A 424 1.32 0.91 43.04
N VAL A 425 1.88 0.22 42.04
CA VAL A 425 1.91 0.70 40.65
C VAL A 425 0.50 0.93 40.12
N ALA A 426 -0.41 -0.03 40.32
CA ALA A 426 -1.79 0.07 39.87
C ALA A 426 -2.52 1.24 40.54
N ASN A 427 -2.44 1.35 41.87
CA ASN A 427 -3.10 2.41 42.64
C ASN A 427 -2.56 3.80 42.28
N ASN A 428 -1.24 3.95 42.18
CA ASN A 428 -0.63 5.22 41.78
C ASN A 428 -0.99 5.61 40.35
N THR A 429 -1.09 4.63 39.44
CA THR A 429 -1.55 4.87 38.07
C THR A 429 -2.98 5.40 38.08
N ILE A 430 -3.90 4.76 38.80
CA ILE A 430 -5.30 5.23 38.92
C ILE A 430 -5.34 6.65 39.47
N HIS A 431 -4.64 6.93 40.57
CA HIS A 431 -4.64 8.25 41.20
C HIS A 431 -4.06 9.35 40.30
N LYS A 432 -2.95 9.09 39.62
CA LYS A 432 -2.34 10.06 38.68
C LYS A 432 -3.21 10.27 37.44
N CYS A 433 -3.82 9.21 36.93
CA CYS A 433 -4.79 9.31 35.84
C CYS A 433 -6.04 10.09 36.26
N ASP A 434 -6.54 9.93 37.49
CA ASP A 434 -7.66 10.73 38.01
C ASP A 434 -7.34 12.23 37.98
N GLN A 435 -6.11 12.62 38.38
CA GLN A 435 -5.69 14.03 38.31
C GLN A 435 -5.56 14.51 36.85
N MET A 436 -4.90 13.73 36.00
CA MET A 436 -4.78 14.04 34.57
C MET A 436 -6.16 14.19 33.90
N LEU A 437 -7.14 13.34 34.23
CA LEU A 437 -8.49 13.43 33.71
C LEU A 437 -9.21 14.70 34.18
N LYS A 438 -9.05 15.07 35.47
CA LYS A 438 -9.58 16.33 36.00
C LYS A 438 -8.99 17.54 35.26
N ASP A 439 -7.67 17.56 35.06
CA ASP A 439 -7.00 18.65 34.35
C ASP A 439 -7.52 18.80 32.90
N LEU A 440 -7.72 17.67 32.20
CA LEU A 440 -8.26 17.66 30.84
C LEU A 440 -9.72 18.11 30.78
N LEU A 441 -10.52 17.83 31.81
CA LEU A 441 -11.91 18.28 31.93
C LEU A 441 -12.01 19.77 32.29
N SER A 442 -11.08 20.29 33.09
CA SER A 442 -11.03 21.71 33.44
C SER A 442 -10.58 22.61 32.28
N GLN A 443 -9.84 22.06 31.32
CA GLN A 443 -9.46 22.77 30.10
C GLN A 443 -10.54 22.56 29.02
N GLU A 444 -11.63 23.35 29.06
CA GLU A 444 -12.83 23.23 28.19
C GLU A 444 -12.55 23.10 26.67
N LYS A 445 -11.36 23.52 26.21
CA LYS A 445 -10.91 23.39 24.81
C LYS A 445 -10.53 21.96 24.39
N HIS A 446 -10.27 21.06 25.33
CA HIS A 446 -9.71 19.73 25.05
C HIS A 446 -10.71 18.58 25.16
N LEU A 447 -11.71 18.67 26.04
CA LEU A 447 -12.69 17.61 26.27
C LEU A 447 -14.01 18.19 26.81
N GLN A 448 -15.10 18.03 26.07
CA GLN A 448 -16.45 18.41 26.52
C GLN A 448 -17.29 17.15 26.68
N LEU A 449 -17.63 16.82 27.93
CA LEU A 449 -18.46 15.66 28.28
C LEU A 449 -19.63 16.13 29.15
N ASN A 450 -20.77 15.46 29.02
CA ASN A 450 -21.87 15.68 29.96
C ASN A 450 -21.53 15.09 31.34
N GLN A 451 -22.35 15.39 32.34
CA GLN A 451 -22.12 14.97 33.73
C GLN A 451 -22.09 13.44 33.86
N GLU A 452 -22.95 12.73 33.12
CA GLU A 452 -23.03 11.26 33.14
C GLU A 452 -21.77 10.60 32.54
N ASP A 453 -21.32 11.05 31.37
CA ASP A 453 -20.12 10.57 30.71
C ASP A 453 -18.87 10.88 31.53
N THR A 454 -18.85 12.01 32.25
CA THR A 454 -17.78 12.34 33.20
C THR A 454 -17.72 11.35 34.36
N GLN A 455 -18.86 10.98 34.94
CA GLN A 455 -18.92 9.95 35.99
C GLN A 455 -18.49 8.58 35.46
N ARG A 456 -18.96 8.20 34.26
CA ARG A 456 -18.56 6.94 33.59
C ARG A 456 -17.06 6.90 33.30
N LEU A 457 -16.44 8.02 32.94
CA LEU A 457 -15.01 8.14 32.69
C LEU A 457 -14.18 7.91 33.97
N ILE A 458 -14.58 8.53 35.08
CA ILE A 458 -13.91 8.32 36.39
C ILE A 458 -14.09 6.88 36.85
N LEU A 459 -15.30 6.32 36.69
CA LEU A 459 -15.57 4.92 37.01
C LEU A 459 -14.73 3.96 36.16
N TRP A 460 -14.57 4.25 34.87
CA TRP A 460 -13.71 3.48 33.96
C TRP A 460 -12.26 3.46 34.46
N ASN A 461 -11.72 4.60 34.91
CA ASN A 461 -10.36 4.70 35.43
C ASN A 461 -10.19 3.86 36.71
N ARG A 462 -11.11 4.03 37.68
CA ARG A 462 -11.09 3.27 38.95
C ARG A 462 -11.23 1.76 38.74
N ASN A 463 -12.05 1.36 37.78
CA ASN A 463 -12.29 -0.06 37.47
C ASN A 463 -11.29 -0.64 36.47
N PHE A 464 -10.23 0.09 36.10
CA PHE A 464 -9.24 -0.39 35.13
C PHE A 464 -8.48 -1.61 35.67
N PHE A 465 -8.05 -1.55 36.93
CA PHE A 465 -7.28 -2.59 37.62
C PHE A 465 -8.09 -3.36 38.68
N ILE A 466 -9.42 -3.33 38.64
CA ILE A 466 -10.27 -3.92 39.69
C ILE A 466 -9.96 -5.39 40.00
N HIS A 467 -9.56 -6.16 38.97
CA HIS A 467 -9.16 -7.56 39.13
C HIS A 467 -7.78 -7.74 39.78
N ILE A 468 -6.92 -6.71 39.83
CA ILE A 468 -5.65 -6.71 40.59
C ILE A 468 -5.91 -6.48 42.08
N THR A 469 -6.90 -5.64 42.42
CA THR A 469 -7.12 -5.13 43.79
C THR A 469 -8.05 -6.00 44.65
N CYS A 470 -8.73 -7.00 44.08
CA CYS A 470 -9.56 -7.94 44.84
C CYS A 470 -8.73 -9.15 45.31
N SER A 471 -8.74 -9.40 46.62
CA SER A 471 -7.77 -10.24 47.34
C SER A 471 -7.72 -11.74 46.98
N ASN A 472 -8.63 -12.26 46.14
CA ASN A 472 -8.85 -13.71 45.99
C ASN A 472 -8.72 -14.28 44.56
N GLN A 473 -8.17 -13.54 43.59
CA GLN A 473 -7.89 -14.10 42.27
C GLN A 473 -6.47 -13.75 41.82
N GLU A 474 -5.84 -14.69 41.11
CA GLU A 474 -4.60 -14.50 40.38
C GLU A 474 -4.64 -13.14 39.67
N LEU A 475 -3.54 -12.37 39.76
CA LEU A 475 -3.41 -11.08 39.08
C LEU A 475 -4.01 -11.22 37.65
N PRO A 476 -4.71 -10.22 37.09
CA PRO A 476 -5.04 -10.18 35.66
C PRO A 476 -3.75 -9.91 34.87
N ILE A 477 -2.81 -10.86 34.98
CA ILE A 477 -1.46 -10.88 34.45
C ILE A 477 -1.46 -10.61 32.94
N PRO A 478 -2.45 -11.06 32.15
CA PRO A 478 -2.51 -10.73 30.73
C PRO A 478 -2.50 -9.22 30.45
N PHE A 479 -3.19 -8.38 31.22
CA PHE A 479 -3.21 -6.93 30.97
C PHE A 479 -1.91 -6.24 31.36
N ILE A 480 -1.29 -6.67 32.47
CA ILE A 480 0.01 -6.15 32.90
C ILE A 480 1.07 -6.50 31.84
N HIS A 481 1.08 -7.74 31.33
CA HIS A 481 1.97 -8.14 30.25
C HIS A 481 1.85 -7.26 29.02
N LEU A 482 0.62 -6.99 28.58
CA LEU A 482 0.36 -6.15 27.42
C LEU A 482 0.85 -4.72 27.67
N MET A 483 0.43 -4.13 28.78
CA MET A 483 0.76 -2.74 29.11
C MET A 483 2.25 -2.53 29.31
N LEU A 484 2.95 -3.47 29.98
CA LEU A 484 4.40 -3.40 30.17
C LEU A 484 5.12 -3.35 28.81
N ARG A 485 4.58 -4.02 27.79
CA ARG A 485 5.11 -4.02 26.41
C ARG A 485 4.62 -2.85 25.55
N ASN A 486 4.01 -1.84 26.17
CA ASN A 486 3.37 -0.68 25.54
C ASN A 486 2.12 -1.01 24.70
N PHE A 487 1.49 -2.17 24.88
CA PHE A 487 0.26 -2.53 24.19
C PHE A 487 -0.96 -2.26 25.08
N PHE A 488 -1.90 -1.46 24.56
CA PHE A 488 -3.10 -1.10 25.31
C PHE A 488 -4.24 -2.11 25.04
N PRO A 489 -5.00 -2.56 26.07
CA PRO A 489 -6.11 -3.49 25.87
C PRO A 489 -7.26 -2.87 25.04
N LYS A 490 -7.62 -3.51 23.92
CA LYS A 490 -8.62 -3.04 22.96
C LYS A 490 -10.01 -2.89 23.56
N GLU A 491 -10.39 -3.82 24.43
CA GLU A 491 -11.69 -3.76 25.11
C GLU A 491 -11.81 -2.51 25.98
N ARG A 492 -10.73 -2.17 26.72
CA ARG A 492 -10.67 -0.96 27.56
C ARG A 492 -10.68 0.31 26.71
N TYR A 493 -9.98 0.29 25.57
CA TYR A 493 -10.00 1.40 24.60
C TYR A 493 -11.40 1.62 24.01
N ARG A 494 -12.10 0.54 23.61
CA ARG A 494 -13.47 0.64 23.06
C ARG A 494 -14.46 1.20 24.08
N LYS A 495 -14.41 0.72 25.33
CA LYS A 495 -15.21 1.25 26.44
C LYS A 495 -14.96 2.74 26.67
N LEU A 496 -13.69 3.16 26.62
CA LEU A 496 -13.36 4.59 26.73
C LEU A 496 -13.86 5.39 25.52
N LYS A 497 -13.70 4.87 24.30
CA LYS A 497 -14.17 5.52 23.06
C LYS A 497 -15.68 5.77 23.09
N SER A 498 -16.47 4.82 23.62
CA SER A 498 -17.92 5.01 23.76
C SER A 498 -18.31 6.10 24.76
N ILE A 499 -17.50 6.35 25.78
CA ILE A 499 -17.72 7.41 26.77
C ILE A 499 -17.30 8.76 26.18
N VAL A 500 -16.08 8.82 25.64
CA VAL A 500 -15.44 10.07 25.18
C VAL A 500 -16.01 10.55 23.85
N LYS A 501 -16.55 9.65 23.01
CA LYS A 501 -17.15 9.92 21.69
C LYS A 501 -16.22 10.60 20.67
N SER A 502 -14.94 10.77 21.01
CA SER A 502 -13.90 11.36 20.16
C SER A 502 -12.69 10.45 20.08
N GLU A 503 -12.33 10.03 18.86
CA GLU A 503 -11.16 9.16 18.64
C GLU A 503 -9.84 9.84 19.02
N LYS A 504 -9.71 11.13 18.70
CA LYS A 504 -8.49 11.91 19.02
C LYS A 504 -8.30 12.03 20.53
N ALA A 505 -9.36 12.36 21.27
CA ALA A 505 -9.28 12.50 22.72
C ALA A 505 -9.04 11.14 23.41
N THR A 506 -9.74 10.09 22.96
CA THR A 506 -9.52 8.71 23.46
C THR A 506 -8.07 8.28 23.30
N LEU A 507 -7.48 8.54 22.12
CA LEU A 507 -6.09 8.23 21.84
C LEU A 507 -5.13 9.00 22.75
N THR A 508 -5.37 10.29 22.99
CA THR A 508 -4.56 11.10 23.91
C THR A 508 -4.63 10.55 25.34
N ILE A 509 -5.83 10.30 25.87
CA ILE A 509 -6.04 9.80 27.24
C ILE A 509 -5.36 8.45 27.44
N THR A 510 -5.58 7.50 26.54
CA THR A 510 -4.97 6.16 26.62
C THR A 510 -3.45 6.18 26.49
N THR A 511 -2.90 7.07 25.66
CA THR A 511 -1.45 7.24 25.51
C THR A 511 -0.83 7.76 26.81
N LEU A 512 -1.41 8.78 27.43
CA LEU A 512 -0.95 9.32 28.70
C LEU A 512 -1.11 8.31 29.84
N PHE A 513 -2.21 7.57 29.87
CA PHE A 513 -2.44 6.49 30.84
C PHE A 513 -1.30 5.46 30.78
N LEU A 514 -0.97 4.99 29.58
CA LEU A 514 0.11 4.02 29.37
C LEU A 514 1.47 4.58 29.78
N GLU A 515 1.74 5.85 29.49
CA GLU A 515 2.96 6.54 29.91
C GLU A 515 3.08 6.65 31.44
N ILE A 516 1.98 7.00 32.13
CA ILE A 516 1.91 7.03 33.60
C ILE A 516 2.20 5.64 34.17
N PHE A 517 1.53 4.61 33.66
CA PHE A 517 1.73 3.23 34.11
C PHE A 517 3.19 2.78 33.98
N ILE A 518 3.81 3.01 32.82
CA ILE A 518 5.22 2.66 32.59
C ILE A 518 6.14 3.44 33.52
N ASN A 519 5.89 4.73 33.75
CA ASN A 519 6.70 5.53 34.66
C ASN A 519 6.58 5.03 36.12
N GLU A 520 5.39 4.62 36.56
CA GLU A 520 5.18 4.02 37.88
C GLU A 520 5.90 2.67 38.02
N PHE A 521 5.78 1.79 37.02
CA PHE A 521 6.55 0.55 36.97
C PHE A 521 8.05 0.81 37.10
N TYR A 522 8.58 1.79 36.36
CA TYR A 522 10.00 2.12 36.39
C TYR A 522 10.44 2.59 37.78
N ARG A 523 9.65 3.46 38.40
CA ARG A 523 9.96 4.06 39.71
C ARG A 523 9.87 3.06 40.85
N ILE A 524 8.83 2.23 40.88
CA ILE A 524 8.50 1.38 42.05
C ILE A 524 9.16 0.00 41.96
N ILE A 525 9.30 -0.55 40.75
CA ILE A 525 9.80 -1.91 40.57
C ILE A 525 11.17 -1.90 39.90
N TRP A 526 11.28 -1.32 38.70
CA TRP A 526 12.47 -1.48 37.87
C TRP A 526 13.73 -0.84 38.47
N GLN A 527 13.65 0.42 38.92
CA GLN A 527 14.78 1.14 39.50
C GLN A 527 15.26 0.49 40.81
N PRO A 528 14.39 0.20 41.80
CA PRO A 528 14.80 -0.54 42.99
C PRO A 528 15.41 -1.91 42.69
N ARG A 529 14.85 -2.65 41.71
CA ARG A 529 15.44 -3.92 41.26
C ARG A 529 16.85 -3.73 40.70
N CYS A 530 17.06 -2.69 39.88
CA CYS A 530 18.39 -2.41 39.31
C CYS A 530 19.40 -2.05 40.41
N ASN A 531 18.99 -1.35 41.46
CA ASN A 531 19.85 -1.06 42.60
C ASN A 531 20.28 -2.34 43.33
N LEU A 532 19.34 -3.26 43.60
CA LEU A 532 19.67 -4.56 44.23
C LEU A 532 20.64 -5.40 43.38
N VAL A 533 20.46 -5.41 42.06
CA VAL A 533 21.40 -6.11 41.16
C VAL A 533 22.77 -5.43 41.18
N THR A 534 22.82 -4.10 41.20
CA THR A 534 24.08 -3.33 41.28
C THR A 534 24.80 -3.60 42.59
N GLU A 535 24.09 -3.59 43.72
CA GLU A 535 24.64 -3.94 45.04
C GLU A 535 25.21 -5.37 45.03
N TRP A 536 24.45 -6.32 44.47
CA TRP A 536 24.92 -7.68 44.31
C TRP A 536 26.16 -7.78 43.40
N GLU A 537 26.22 -7.06 42.27
CA GLU A 537 27.41 -6.98 41.41
C GLU A 537 28.63 -6.47 42.19
N HIS A 538 28.44 -5.46 43.05
CA HIS A 538 29.49 -4.96 43.93
C HIS A 538 29.98 -6.03 44.92
N THR A 539 29.08 -6.81 45.54
CA THR A 539 29.48 -7.91 46.43
C THR A 539 30.26 -9.02 45.71
N LYS A 540 30.03 -9.18 44.40
CA LYS A 540 30.75 -10.14 43.55
C LYS A 540 32.01 -9.56 42.90
N GLY A 541 32.32 -8.29 43.16
CA GLY A 541 33.49 -7.61 42.58
C GLY A 541 33.36 -7.32 41.08
N ILE A 542 32.16 -7.39 40.50
CA ILE A 542 31.90 -7.13 39.09
C ILE A 542 31.95 -5.62 38.86
N LYS A 543 32.84 -5.15 37.97
CA LYS A 543 32.99 -3.71 37.65
C LYS A 543 32.36 -3.40 36.30
N LYS A 544 31.93 -2.14 36.11
CA LYS A 544 31.37 -1.66 34.82
C LYS A 544 32.28 -1.91 33.62
N LYS A 545 33.60 -1.90 33.82
CA LYS A 545 34.59 -2.22 32.77
C LYS A 545 34.52 -3.67 32.33
N ASP A 546 34.20 -4.58 33.25
CA ASP A 546 34.12 -6.00 32.97
C ASP A 546 32.93 -6.24 32.04
N LEU A 547 31.77 -5.64 32.33
CA LEU A 547 30.56 -5.72 31.50
C LEU A 547 30.74 -5.22 30.06
N LYS A 548 31.68 -4.29 29.82
CA LYS A 548 31.97 -3.73 28.49
C LYS A 548 33.03 -4.52 27.71
N LYS A 549 33.71 -5.48 28.33
CA LYS A 549 34.78 -6.26 27.68
C LYS A 549 34.16 -7.23 26.67
N LYS A 550 34.58 -7.12 25.39
CA LYS A 550 34.23 -8.12 24.37
C LYS A 550 35.00 -9.40 24.62
N ILE A 551 34.28 -10.51 24.75
CA ILE A 551 34.87 -11.85 24.88
C ILE A 551 34.98 -12.48 23.49
N PRO A 552 36.15 -13.02 23.11
CA PRO A 552 36.30 -13.83 21.90
C PRO A 552 35.31 -15.00 21.85
N ALA A 553 34.79 -15.35 20.67
CA ALA A 553 33.74 -16.36 20.52
C ALA A 553 34.10 -17.73 21.12
N ASN A 554 35.38 -18.11 21.10
CA ASN A 554 35.91 -19.36 21.66
C ASN A 554 35.97 -19.39 23.20
N GLN A 555 35.87 -18.25 23.88
CA GLN A 555 35.89 -18.15 25.35
C GLN A 555 34.49 -17.88 25.94
N ARG A 556 33.46 -17.79 25.09
CA ARG A 556 32.11 -17.50 25.54
C ARG A 556 31.48 -18.76 26.11
N ILE A 557 31.09 -18.71 27.38
CA ILE A 557 30.24 -19.74 27.98
C ILE A 557 28.81 -19.52 27.44
N THR A 558 28.31 -20.50 26.68
CA THR A 558 26.96 -20.41 26.09
C THR A 558 25.91 -20.67 27.17
N TYR A 559 25.05 -19.68 27.39
CA TYR A 559 23.84 -19.82 28.19
C TYR A 559 22.62 -19.56 27.32
N GLU A 560 21.76 -20.56 27.19
CA GLU A 560 20.48 -20.41 26.50
C GLU A 560 19.37 -20.12 27.51
N ARG A 561 18.93 -18.86 27.55
CA ARG A 561 17.83 -18.37 28.41
C ARG A 561 16.54 -19.19 28.26
N THR A 562 16.32 -19.83 27.13
CA THR A 562 15.13 -20.64 26.90
C THR A 562 15.56 -22.01 26.43
N PRO A 563 15.34 -23.06 27.23
CA PRO A 563 15.53 -24.41 26.77
C PRO A 563 14.64 -24.64 25.54
N THR A 564 15.22 -25.29 24.53
CA THR A 564 14.51 -25.63 23.30
C THR A 564 14.38 -27.14 23.16
N GLN A 565 13.25 -27.58 22.62
CA GLN A 565 13.01 -28.98 22.31
C GLN A 565 12.99 -29.15 20.78
N GLN A 566 13.74 -30.12 20.29
CA GLN A 566 13.67 -30.53 18.89
C GLN A 566 12.55 -31.56 18.74
N VAL A 567 11.55 -31.26 17.91
CA VAL A 567 10.47 -32.19 17.56
C VAL A 567 10.33 -32.19 16.04
N GLU A 568 10.51 -33.35 15.41
CA GLU A 568 10.35 -33.54 13.96
C GLU A 568 11.11 -32.51 13.09
N GLY A 569 12.36 -32.19 13.47
CA GLY A 569 13.22 -31.24 12.75
C GLY A 569 12.90 -29.75 12.98
N ASN A 570 11.92 -29.46 13.85
CA ASN A 570 11.56 -28.11 14.27
C ASN A 570 11.99 -27.84 15.71
N THR A 571 12.48 -26.62 15.96
CA THR A 571 12.82 -26.16 17.31
C THR A 571 11.58 -25.56 17.97
N TYR A 572 11.25 -25.99 19.18
CA TYR A 572 10.18 -25.43 20.02
C TYR A 572 10.78 -24.85 21.29
N ASP A 573 10.16 -23.82 21.86
CA ASP A 573 10.44 -23.44 23.24
C ASP A 573 9.62 -24.29 24.23
N LEU A 574 9.95 -24.19 25.51
CA LEU A 574 9.25 -24.91 26.59
C LEU A 574 7.75 -24.60 26.71
N LYS A 575 7.26 -23.55 26.04
CA LYS A 575 5.82 -23.23 25.98
C LYS A 575 5.15 -23.86 24.76
N GLY A 576 5.83 -24.79 24.08
CA GLY A 576 5.33 -25.47 22.88
C GLY A 576 5.30 -24.59 21.64
N ARG A 577 6.01 -23.45 21.62
CA ARG A 577 5.99 -22.51 20.49
C ARG A 577 7.13 -22.79 19.55
N ARG A 578 6.82 -23.00 18.26
CA ARG A 578 7.84 -23.20 17.22
C ARG A 578 8.68 -21.94 17.03
N ILE A 579 9.99 -22.09 17.13
CA ILE A 579 10.99 -21.08 16.81
C ILE A 579 11.26 -21.14 15.31
N LEU A 580 10.97 -20.04 14.63
CA LEU A 580 11.21 -19.91 13.19
C LEU A 580 12.68 -19.59 12.95
N LYS A 581 13.29 -20.23 11.95
CA LYS A 581 14.55 -19.76 11.40
C LYS A 581 14.32 -18.42 10.70
N HIS A 582 15.37 -17.60 10.61
CA HIS A 582 15.30 -16.28 9.96
C HIS A 582 14.66 -16.35 8.56
N ASN A 583 15.06 -17.31 7.72
CA ASN A 583 14.52 -17.46 6.37
C ASN A 583 13.03 -17.89 6.37
N GLU A 584 12.61 -18.73 7.30
CA GLU A 584 11.19 -19.13 7.44
C GLU A 584 10.33 -17.95 7.89
N GLN A 585 10.83 -17.16 8.85
CA GLN A 585 10.16 -15.94 9.32
C GLN A 585 9.95 -14.95 8.16
N TRP A 586 10.98 -14.70 7.36
CA TRP A 586 10.88 -13.83 6.18
C TRP A 586 9.96 -14.40 5.10
N SER A 587 9.96 -15.72 4.88
CA SER A 587 9.04 -16.35 3.93
C SER A 587 7.58 -16.14 4.34
N ILE A 588 7.26 -16.31 5.63
CA ILE A 588 5.90 -16.08 6.15
C ILE A 588 5.54 -14.59 6.09
N ALA A 589 6.49 -13.71 6.43
CA ALA A 589 6.29 -12.27 6.36
C ALA A 589 5.96 -11.81 4.93
N LEU A 590 6.74 -12.26 3.94
CA LEU A 590 6.53 -11.94 2.53
C LEU A 590 5.19 -12.46 2.02
N GLU A 591 4.78 -13.67 2.40
CA GLU A 591 3.47 -14.21 2.04
C GLU A 591 2.32 -13.37 2.64
N LYS A 592 2.47 -12.89 3.88
CA LYS A 592 1.50 -11.96 4.48
C LYS A 592 1.47 -10.61 3.79
N THR A 593 2.63 -10.07 3.42
CA THR A 593 2.72 -8.85 2.62
C THR A 593 2.03 -9.04 1.27
N ARG A 594 2.22 -10.19 0.63
CA ARG A 594 1.56 -10.53 -0.63
C ARG A 594 0.04 -10.59 -0.50
N GLN A 595 -0.47 -11.25 0.52
CA GLN A 595 -1.90 -11.26 0.85
C GLN A 595 -2.45 -9.84 1.05
N TYR A 596 -1.71 -8.99 1.80
CA TYR A 596 -2.08 -7.60 2.03
C TYR A 596 -2.13 -6.77 0.74
N VAL A 597 -1.10 -6.85 -0.10
CA VAL A 597 -1.04 -6.10 -1.36
C VAL A 597 -2.13 -6.56 -2.32
N ASN A 598 -2.38 -7.87 -2.42
CA ASN A 598 -3.46 -8.41 -3.24
C ASN A 598 -4.83 -7.93 -2.77
N GLN A 599 -5.02 -7.84 -1.47
CA GLN A 599 -6.24 -7.26 -0.90
C GLN A 599 -6.36 -5.76 -1.18
N PHE A 600 -5.25 -5.01 -1.10
CA PHE A 600 -5.21 -3.60 -1.47
C PHE A 600 -5.55 -3.36 -2.96
N ILE A 601 -5.11 -4.25 -3.86
CA ILE A 601 -5.45 -4.21 -5.29
C ILE A 601 -6.94 -4.41 -5.51
N ARG A 602 -7.59 -5.32 -4.75
CA ARG A 602 -9.01 -5.69 -4.95
C ARG A 602 -10.00 -4.78 -4.23
N GLU A 603 -9.68 -4.39 -3.00
CA GLU A 603 -10.60 -3.67 -2.11
C GLU A 603 -10.24 -2.18 -1.98
N GLY A 604 -9.09 -1.77 -2.50
CA GLY A 604 -8.52 -0.44 -2.32
C GLY A 604 -7.93 -0.28 -0.93
N ASN A 605 -7.82 0.97 -0.45
CA ASN A 605 -7.37 1.26 0.91
C ASN A 605 -8.33 0.66 1.97
N ARG A 606 -8.21 -0.64 2.24
CA ARG A 606 -8.72 -1.29 3.43
C ARG A 606 -7.55 -1.64 4.33
N VAL A 607 -7.60 -0.98 5.46
CA VAL A 607 -6.71 -1.11 6.59
C VAL A 607 -6.90 -2.50 7.19
N ILE A 608 -6.04 -3.44 6.83
CA ILE A 608 -6.08 -4.78 7.44
C ILE A 608 -4.85 -5.02 8.29
N TRP A 609 -3.75 -4.33 7.99
CA TRP A 609 -2.64 -4.12 8.90
C TRP A 609 -2.37 -2.62 9.02
N LYS A 610 -3.03 -1.97 9.98
CA LYS A 610 -2.57 -0.67 10.51
C LYS A 610 -2.00 -0.89 11.90
N ALA A 611 -0.91 -1.65 11.96
CA ALA A 611 0.06 -1.37 13.00
C ALA A 611 0.62 0.04 12.71
N TYR A 612 1.35 0.27 11.63
CA TYR A 612 2.25 1.44 11.61
C TYR A 612 1.84 2.68 10.80
N ASN A 613 0.76 2.67 10.01
CA ASN A 613 0.38 3.77 9.10
C ASN A 613 0.14 5.17 9.74
N ASN A 614 0.25 5.32 11.07
CA ASN A 614 0.20 6.64 11.73
C ASN A 614 1.58 7.26 12.02
N ILE A 615 2.65 6.54 11.71
CA ILE A 615 4.02 7.08 11.71
C ILE A 615 4.34 7.38 10.24
N LYS A 616 4.17 8.65 9.84
CA LYS A 616 4.89 9.14 8.66
C LYS A 616 6.37 8.88 8.93
N THR A 617 6.97 7.98 8.17
CA THR A 617 8.40 7.70 8.17
C THR A 617 9.12 8.99 7.77
N TYR A 618 9.61 9.71 8.78
CA TYR A 618 10.60 10.75 8.58
C TYR A 618 11.87 10.06 8.11
N LYS A 619 12.41 10.50 6.96
CA LYS A 619 13.73 10.10 6.46
C LYS A 619 14.78 10.34 7.55
N TYR A 620 15.17 9.28 8.24
CA TYR A 620 16.44 9.26 8.93
C TYR A 620 17.49 8.76 7.95
N ARG A 621 18.39 9.65 7.52
CA ARG A 621 19.71 9.23 7.06
C ARG A 621 20.48 8.81 8.32
N TYR A 622 20.48 7.53 8.65
CA TYR A 622 21.52 6.97 9.50
C TYR A 622 22.36 6.02 8.66
N SER A 623 23.54 6.51 8.30
CA SER A 623 24.71 5.69 8.00
C SER A 623 24.88 4.65 9.11
N SER A 624 24.84 3.37 8.73
CA SER A 624 25.63 2.29 9.36
C SER A 624 25.93 2.48 10.85
N PHE A 625 24.98 2.14 11.73
CA PHE A 625 25.30 1.85 13.12
C PHE A 625 25.45 0.35 13.27
N SER A 626 26.71 -0.09 13.20
CA SER A 626 27.16 -1.35 13.76
C SER A 626 26.84 -1.36 15.25
N PHE A 627 25.98 -2.29 15.67
CA PHE A 627 25.78 -2.58 17.09
C PHE A 627 27.10 -3.11 17.65
N VAL A 628 27.70 -2.36 18.58
CA VAL A 628 28.92 -2.72 19.33
C VAL A 628 28.55 -3.12 20.74
#